data_AF-A0A968ZKN4-F1
#
_entry.id   AF-A0A968ZKN4-F1
#
_cell.length_a   1.000
_cell.length_b   1.000
_cell.length_c   1.000
_cell.angle_alpha   90.00
_cell.angle_beta   90.00
_cell.angle_gamma   90.00
#
_symmetry.space_group_name_H-M   'P 1'
#
loop_
_entity.id
_entity.type
_entity.pdbx_description
1 polymer ?
#
loop_
_entity_poly.entity_id
_entity_poly.type
_entity_poly.pdbx_seq_one_letter_code
_entity_poly.pdbx_strand_id
1 'polypeptide(L)'
;MATVQGQLLDLEGNPSNWDATVTLETSDGFFVGIDEEPDLPGFQVQAVDGQFKASLRSSLDAGMVRLRASANQMEAFHQFQFATPIRPSGLLSGVVDIRFGRRGTNFMIVFANFCPRIVTIDMK
;
A
#
# COMPACT_ATOMS: atom_id res chain seq x y z
N MET A 1 10.67 -0.51 8.77
CA MET A 1 9.41 -1.27 8.76
C MET A 1 8.28 -0.27 8.57
N ALA A 2 7.42 -0.52 7.60
CA ALA A 2 6.26 0.30 7.29
C ALA A 2 4.99 -0.48 7.63
N THR A 3 3.93 0.21 8.07
CA THR A 3 2.60 -0.39 8.23
C THR A 3 1.78 -0.09 6.99
N VAL A 4 1.36 -1.11 6.25
CA VAL A 4 0.35 -0.96 5.22
C VAL A 4 -1.01 -1.07 5.90
N GLN A 5 -1.85 -0.07 5.71
CA GLN A 5 -3.24 -0.06 6.15
C GLN A 5 -4.10 0.14 4.93
N GLY A 6 -5.24 -0.54 4.87
CA GLY A 6 -6.20 -0.22 3.82
C GLY A 6 -7.63 -0.40 4.26
N GLN A 7 -8.51 0.19 3.48
CA GLN A 7 -9.94 0.15 3.66
C GLN A 7 -10.64 -0.25 2.36
N LEU A 8 -11.66 -1.09 2.50
CA LEU A 8 -12.58 -1.46 1.43
C LEU A 8 -13.63 -0.36 1.34
N LEU A 9 -13.89 0.11 0.14
CA LEU A 9 -14.87 1.13 -0.16
C LEU A 9 -15.95 0.53 -1.06
N ASP A 10 -17.19 0.96 -0.86
CA ASP A 10 -18.29 0.59 -1.75
C ASP A 10 -18.23 1.34 -3.09
N LEU A 11 -19.21 1.08 -3.96
CA LEU A 11 -19.33 1.72 -5.28
C LEU A 11 -19.53 3.24 -5.21
N GLU A 12 -20.03 3.75 -4.09
CA GLU A 12 -20.26 5.17 -3.81
C GLU A 12 -19.02 5.82 -3.17
N GLY A 13 -18.03 5.02 -2.78
CA GLY A 13 -16.79 5.44 -2.16
C GLY A 13 -16.84 5.58 -0.64
N ASN A 14 -17.88 5.04 0.02
CA ASN A 14 -17.99 5.01 1.47
C ASN A 14 -17.24 3.80 2.05
N PRO A 15 -16.72 3.87 3.29
CA PRO A 15 -16.18 2.72 3.97
C PRO A 15 -17.17 1.55 4.01
N SER A 16 -16.74 0.40 3.50
CA SER A 16 -17.47 -0.85 3.61
C SER A 16 -17.25 -1.45 4.99
N ASN A 17 -18.22 -2.23 5.47
CA ASN A 17 -18.12 -3.03 6.69
C ASN A 17 -17.94 -4.52 6.38
N TRP A 18 -17.55 -4.86 5.15
CA TRP A 18 -17.43 -6.25 4.72
C TRP A 18 -16.09 -6.84 5.13
N ASP A 19 -16.16 -8.10 5.53
CA ASP A 19 -14.97 -8.91 5.76
C ASP A 19 -14.55 -9.55 4.42
N ALA A 20 -13.27 -9.49 4.10
CA ALA A 20 -12.74 -10.08 2.87
C ALA A 20 -11.24 -10.43 3.01
N THR A 21 -10.80 -11.46 2.29
CA THR A 21 -9.37 -11.72 2.11
C THR A 21 -8.80 -10.76 1.08
N VAL A 22 -7.77 -10.01 1.47
CA VAL A 22 -7.04 -9.08 0.60
C VAL A 22 -5.69 -9.69 0.28
N THR A 23 -5.41 -9.86 -1.01
CA THR A 23 -4.08 -10.24 -1.51
C THR A 23 -3.23 -8.98 -1.65
N LEU A 24 -2.05 -9.00 -1.03
CA LEU A 24 -1.07 -7.94 -1.13
C LEU A 24 0.18 -8.41 -1.90
N GLU A 25 0.56 -7.66 -2.92
CA GLU A 25 1.76 -7.89 -3.70
C GLU A 25 2.66 -6.66 -3.63
N THR A 26 3.98 -6.88 -3.55
CA THR A 26 4.95 -5.79 -3.58
C THR A 26 6.06 -6.08 -4.58
N SER A 27 6.53 -5.05 -5.28
CA SER A 27 7.66 -5.20 -6.21
C SER A 27 9.00 -5.30 -5.50
N ASP A 28 9.09 -4.86 -4.24
CA ASP A 28 10.31 -4.92 -3.44
C ASP A 28 9.99 -4.87 -1.93
N GLY A 29 10.83 -5.49 -1.11
CA GLY A 29 10.52 -5.77 0.29
C GLY A 29 9.66 -7.02 0.47
N PHE A 30 9.29 -7.32 1.72
CA PHE A 30 8.50 -8.49 2.06
C PHE A 30 7.55 -8.24 3.22
N PHE A 31 6.36 -8.83 3.16
CA PHE A 31 5.40 -8.77 4.24
C PHE A 31 5.84 -9.64 5.41
N VAL A 32 5.53 -9.18 6.62
CA VAL A 32 5.81 -9.87 7.87
C VAL A 32 4.51 -10.03 8.62
N GLY A 33 4.16 -11.26 8.95
CA GLY A 33 2.91 -11.58 9.65
C GLY A 33 2.45 -13.00 9.38
N ILE A 34 1.20 -13.25 9.72
CA ILE A 34 0.48 -14.47 9.34
C ILE A 34 -0.09 -14.22 7.95
N ASP A 35 0.18 -15.14 7.04
CA ASP A 35 -0.47 -15.21 5.74
C ASP A 35 -1.69 -16.14 5.88
N GLU A 36 -2.88 -15.62 5.63
CA GLU A 36 -4.14 -16.37 5.83
C GLU A 36 -4.30 -17.53 4.84
N GLU A 37 -3.70 -17.43 3.64
CA GLU A 37 -3.76 -18.49 2.64
C GLU A 37 -2.41 -18.62 1.90
N PRO A 38 -1.40 -19.22 2.57
CA PRO A 38 -0.02 -19.25 2.08
C PRO A 38 0.19 -20.10 0.82
N ASP A 39 -0.80 -20.90 0.45
CA ASP A 39 -0.80 -21.70 -0.79
C ASP A 39 -1.13 -20.84 -2.02
N LEU A 40 -1.65 -19.62 -1.83
CA LEU A 40 -1.92 -18.67 -2.91
C LEU A 40 -0.76 -17.71 -3.14
N PRO A 41 -0.54 -17.24 -4.38
CA PRO A 41 0.43 -16.18 -4.65
C PRO A 41 0.08 -14.85 -3.94
N GLY A 42 1.11 -14.17 -3.46
CA GLY A 42 0.98 -12.91 -2.72
C GLY A 42 0.74 -13.13 -1.23
N PHE A 43 0.73 -12.05 -0.45
CA PHE A 43 0.50 -12.11 0.99
C PHE A 43 -0.97 -11.89 1.31
N GLN A 44 -1.66 -12.88 1.90
CA GLN A 44 -3.08 -12.77 2.20
C GLN A 44 -3.31 -12.19 3.60
N VAL A 45 -4.12 -11.14 3.68
CA VAL A 45 -4.52 -10.51 4.94
C VAL A 45 -6.03 -10.40 5.03
N GLN A 46 -6.59 -10.69 6.20
CA GLN A 46 -8.01 -10.49 6.46
C GLN A 46 -8.32 -8.99 6.63
N ALA A 47 -9.26 -8.50 5.83
CA ALA A 47 -9.99 -7.28 6.14
C ALA A 47 -11.16 -7.63 7.07
N VAL A 48 -11.27 -6.89 8.17
CA VAL A 48 -12.36 -7.01 9.15
C VAL A 48 -13.02 -5.64 9.28
N ASP A 49 -14.35 -5.59 9.19
CA ASP A 49 -15.11 -4.33 9.14
C ASP A 49 -14.56 -3.38 8.05
N GLY A 50 -14.24 -3.98 6.89
CA GLY A 50 -13.65 -3.31 5.74
C GLY A 50 -12.25 -2.76 5.94
N GLN A 51 -11.52 -3.09 7.01
CA GLN A 51 -10.16 -2.59 7.24
C GLN A 51 -9.14 -3.71 7.39
N PHE A 52 -7.95 -3.53 6.81
CA PHE A 52 -6.83 -4.47 6.96
C PHE A 52 -5.54 -3.75 7.33
N LYS A 53 -4.63 -4.49 7.96
CA LYS A 53 -3.28 -4.01 8.30
C LYS A 53 -2.25 -5.09 8.06
N ALA A 54 -1.15 -4.74 7.39
CA ALA A 54 -0.01 -5.61 7.16
C ALA A 54 1.29 -4.87 7.48
N SER A 55 2.31 -5.60 7.91
CA SER A 55 3.65 -5.03 8.12
C SER A 55 4.51 -5.30 6.90
N LEU A 56 5.03 -4.25 6.27
CA LEU A 56 5.97 -4.37 5.17
C LEU A 56 7.39 -4.06 5.65
N ARG A 57 8.29 -5.03 5.50
CA ARG A 57 9.71 -4.84 5.72
C ARG A 57 10.35 -4.38 4.43
N SER A 58 11.04 -3.24 4.50
CA SER A 58 11.79 -2.72 3.38
C SER A 58 12.96 -3.62 3.03
N SER A 59 13.26 -3.68 1.73
CA SER A 59 14.52 -4.23 1.25
C SER A 59 15.70 -3.35 1.68
N LEU A 60 16.92 -3.83 1.43
CA LEU A 60 18.15 -3.06 1.65
C LEU A 60 18.40 -2.04 0.53
N ASP A 61 17.75 -2.23 -0.60
CA ASP A 61 17.91 -1.39 -1.78
C ASP A 61 16.99 -0.16 -1.71
N ALA A 62 17.53 1.01 -2.10
CA ALA A 62 16.72 2.20 -2.32
C ALA A 62 16.06 2.12 -3.70
N GLY A 63 14.77 2.40 -3.78
CA GLY A 63 14.05 2.28 -5.04
C GLY A 63 12.55 2.54 -4.94
N MET A 64 11.91 2.69 -6.11
CA MET A 64 10.46 2.79 -6.22
C MET A 64 9.83 1.42 -6.01
N VAL A 65 8.94 1.34 -5.03
CA VAL A 65 8.19 0.14 -4.66
C VAL A 65 6.75 0.32 -5.09
N ARG A 66 6.23 -0.68 -5.79
CA ARG A 66 4.82 -0.77 -6.15
C ARG A 66 4.16 -1.74 -5.20
N LEU A 67 3.01 -1.35 -4.70
CA LEU A 67 2.16 -2.12 -3.81
C LEU A 67 0.82 -2.29 -4.52
N ARG A 68 0.38 -3.53 -4.65
CA ARG A 68 -0.94 -3.87 -5.18
C ARG A 68 -1.74 -4.54 -4.07
N ALA A 69 -2.98 -4.11 -3.91
CA ALA A 69 -3.96 -4.79 -3.09
C ALA A 69 -5.12 -5.23 -3.98
N SER A 70 -5.54 -6.48 -3.87
CA SER A 70 -6.67 -7.02 -4.63
C SER A 70 -7.57 -7.87 -3.74
N ALA A 71 -8.88 -7.73 -3.92
CA ALA A 71 -9.88 -8.54 -3.24
C ALA A 71 -11.12 -8.67 -4.14
N ASN A 72 -11.51 -9.90 -4.48
CA ASN A 72 -12.61 -10.17 -5.40
C ASN A 72 -12.48 -9.39 -6.74
N GLN A 73 -13.30 -8.35 -6.94
CA GLN A 73 -13.30 -7.48 -8.14
C GLN A 73 -12.69 -6.09 -7.88
N MET A 74 -12.16 -5.85 -6.68
CA MET A 74 -11.55 -4.58 -6.26
C MET A 74 -10.04 -4.68 -6.41
N GLU A 75 -9.43 -3.61 -6.92
CA GLU A 75 -7.97 -3.48 -7.00
C GLU A 75 -7.53 -2.05 -6.66
N ALA A 76 -6.42 -1.95 -5.93
CA ALA A 76 -5.77 -0.69 -5.61
C ALA A 76 -4.26 -0.78 -5.82
N PHE A 77 -3.67 0.34 -6.22
CA PHE A 77 -2.24 0.45 -6.49
C PHE A 77 -1.67 1.67 -5.79
N HIS A 78 -0.58 1.47 -5.05
CA HIS A 78 0.23 2.55 -4.49
C HIS A 78 1.67 2.43 -4.92
N GLN A 79 2.33 3.56 -5.04
CA GLN A 79 3.76 3.64 -5.30
C GLN A 79 4.40 4.52 -4.23
N PHE A 80 5.50 4.05 -3.65
CA PHE A 80 6.30 4.81 -2.69
C PHE A 80 7.77 4.44 -2.87
N GLN A 81 8.68 5.22 -2.30
CA GLN A 81 10.11 4.98 -2.43
C GLN A 81 10.71 4.48 -1.11
N PHE A 82 11.47 3.39 -1.14
CA PHE A 82 12.40 3.08 -0.05
C PHE A 82 13.57 4.06 -0.11
N ALA A 83 13.70 4.90 0.92
CA ALA A 83 14.86 5.74 1.12
C ALA A 83 15.86 5.01 2.03
N THR A 84 17.11 4.85 1.57
CA THR A 84 18.19 4.43 2.46
C THR A 84 18.56 5.60 3.39
N PRO A 85 18.77 5.37 4.70
CA PRO A 85 19.23 6.41 5.60
C PRO A 85 20.72 6.68 5.36
N ILE A 86 21.06 7.44 4.32
CA ILE A 86 22.42 7.92 4.08
C ILE A 86 22.50 9.37 4.58
N ARG A 87 23.16 9.51 5.74
CA ARG A 87 23.83 10.66 6.44
C ARG A 87 23.53 12.12 5.99
N PRO A 88 23.52 13.09 6.93
CA PRO A 88 22.92 14.41 6.77
C PRO A 88 23.72 15.32 5.84
N SER A 89 23.39 15.32 4.55
CA SER A 89 23.74 16.43 3.66
C SER A 89 22.85 16.40 2.43
N GLY A 90 21.86 17.29 2.43
CA GLY A 90 21.29 17.83 1.20
C GLY A 90 20.17 17.01 0.57
N LEU A 91 18.93 17.45 0.83
CA LEU A 91 17.77 17.37 -0.06
C LEU A 91 17.43 15.98 -0.61
N LEU A 92 16.59 15.26 0.14
CA LEU A 92 15.81 14.16 -0.41
C LEU A 92 14.45 14.69 -0.92
N SER A 93 14.10 14.31 -2.15
CA SER A 93 12.82 14.55 -2.82
C SER A 93 12.18 13.19 -3.08
N GLY A 94 10.93 12.99 -2.68
CA GLY A 94 10.20 11.72 -2.83
C GLY A 94 8.72 12.00 -2.92
N VAL A 95 7.99 11.20 -3.71
CA VAL A 95 6.59 11.44 -4.12
C VAL A 95 5.60 10.59 -3.33
N VAL A 96 4.41 11.12 -3.04
CA VAL A 96 3.27 10.39 -2.46
C VAL A 96 2.11 10.47 -3.45
N ASP A 97 1.61 9.32 -3.90
CA ASP A 97 0.46 9.17 -4.81
C ASP A 97 -0.76 8.73 -4.00
N ILE A 98 -1.77 9.60 -3.87
CA ILE A 98 -3.08 9.29 -3.29
C ILE A 98 -4.09 9.33 -4.43
N ARG A 99 -4.66 8.17 -4.80
CA ARG A 99 -5.68 8.03 -5.84
C ARG A 99 -7.04 7.78 -5.20
N PHE A 100 -8.01 8.64 -5.48
CA PHE A 100 -9.40 8.37 -5.16
C PHE A 100 -10.23 8.25 -6.45
N GLY A 101 -10.71 7.04 -6.76
CA GLY A 101 -11.95 6.84 -7.54
C GLY A 101 -11.88 6.79 -9.07
N ARG A 102 -12.95 6.20 -9.64
CA ARG A 102 -13.15 5.81 -11.04
C ARG A 102 -13.01 6.96 -12.04
N ARG A 103 -12.42 6.64 -13.21
CA ARG A 103 -12.18 7.47 -14.41
C ARG A 103 -11.06 8.51 -14.26
N GLY A 104 -9.82 7.99 -14.31
CA GLY A 104 -8.75 8.49 -15.17
C GLY A 104 -8.63 10.01 -15.32
N THR A 105 -8.35 10.72 -14.23
CA THR A 105 -7.96 12.12 -14.31
C THR A 105 -6.62 12.29 -13.59
N ASN A 106 -5.58 12.62 -14.37
CA ASN A 106 -4.22 12.78 -13.90
C ASN A 106 -4.03 14.19 -13.33
N PHE A 107 -3.70 14.31 -12.05
CA PHE A 107 -3.18 15.55 -11.49
C PHE A 107 -1.92 15.25 -10.68
N MET A 108 -0.83 15.95 -11.04
CA MET A 108 0.50 15.78 -10.46
C MET A 108 0.81 16.98 -9.57
N ILE A 109 0.96 16.77 -8.26
CA ILE A 109 1.43 17.79 -7.33
C ILE A 109 2.48 17.17 -6.39
N VAL A 110 3.58 17.90 -6.16
CA VAL A 110 4.86 17.43 -5.61
C VAL A 110 5.05 17.90 -4.17
N PHE A 111 5.30 16.99 -3.22
CA PHE A 111 5.91 17.32 -1.91
C PHE A 111 6.80 16.18 -1.41
N ALA A 112 7.93 16.54 -0.78
CA ALA A 112 9.13 15.74 -0.50
C ALA A 112 9.12 14.96 0.84
N ASN A 113 9.99 13.94 0.90
CA ASN A 113 10.45 13.16 2.06
C ASN A 113 9.44 12.27 2.77
N PHE A 114 9.45 10.97 2.49
CA PHE A 114 8.75 10.02 3.34
C PHE A 114 9.50 8.68 3.44
N CYS A 115 9.89 8.31 4.67
CA CYS A 115 9.94 6.91 5.06
C CYS A 115 8.56 6.63 5.67
N PRO A 116 7.57 6.10 4.92
CA PRO A 116 6.24 5.91 5.46
C PRO A 116 6.28 4.94 6.61
N ARG A 117 6.08 5.47 7.81
CA ARG A 117 5.69 4.65 8.95
C ARG A 117 4.33 3.98 8.67
N ILE A 118 3.48 4.63 7.87
CA ILE A 118 2.15 4.17 7.46
C ILE A 118 1.96 4.43 5.96
N VAL A 119 1.49 3.43 5.21
CA VAL A 119 1.01 3.50 3.82
C VAL A 119 -0.48 3.19 3.85
N THR A 120 -1.31 4.07 3.29
CA THR A 120 -2.78 3.91 3.26
C THR A 120 -3.25 3.52 1.87
N ILE A 121 -4.16 2.56 1.78
CA ILE A 121 -4.74 2.06 0.53
C ILE A 121 -6.27 2.09 0.59
N ASP A 122 -6.89 2.67 -0.44
CA ASP A 122 -8.34 2.68 -0.61
C ASP A 122 -8.74 1.76 -1.76
N MET A 123 -9.46 0.68 -1.45
CA MET A 123 -9.89 -0.33 -2.43
C MET A 123 -11.33 -0.05 -2.87
N LYS A 124 -11.57 0.09 -4.19
CA LYS A 124 -12.89 0.38 -4.79
C LYS A 124 -13.19 -0.60 -5.91
#